data_AF-A0A968R3I0-F1
#
_entry.id   AF-A0A968R3I0-F1
#
_cell.length_a   1.000
_cell.length_b   1.000
_cell.length_c   1.000
_cell.angle_alpha   90.00
_cell.angle_beta   90.00
_cell.angle_gamma   90.00
#
_symmetry.space_group_name_H-M   'P 1'
#
loop_
_entity.id
_entity.type
_entity.pdbx_description
1 polymer ?
#
loop_
_entity_poly.entity_id
_entity_poly.type
_entity_poly.pdbx_seq_one_letter_code
_entity_poly.pdbx_strand_id
1 'polypeptide(L)'
;MKLADLPQDVLDDLCQDQQWRLDIDPGFDSKHEFWMAWHHFLQLPEQSYFESTEEDLAEFLTFEGYNLLLPVPRSHHANIHPIRLIPSADRQTLTLFLQDSYHRDWFTKPSNARYGFLAICDRYQKFGCDFYIASYYHFSYLIGRDYEIAVAILTQKLGQLP
;
A
#
# COMPACT_ATOMS: atom_id res chain seq x y z
N MET A 1 0.89 -7.04 -12.87
CA MET A 1 1.33 -5.85 -13.66
C MET A 1 2.57 -5.30 -12.98
N LYS A 2 3.51 -4.66 -13.69
CA LYS A 2 4.59 -3.91 -13.03
C LYS A 2 4.43 -2.42 -13.30
N LEU A 3 4.93 -1.56 -12.39
CA LEU A 3 4.93 -0.12 -12.60
C LEU A 3 5.63 0.26 -13.92
N ALA A 4 6.79 -0.36 -14.19
CA ALA A 4 7.57 -0.13 -15.41
C ALA A 4 6.84 -0.54 -16.72
N ASP A 5 5.76 -1.31 -16.62
CA ASP A 5 4.96 -1.72 -17.78
C ASP A 5 3.83 -0.71 -18.08
N LEU A 6 3.63 0.31 -17.24
CA LEU A 6 2.58 1.31 -17.46
C LEU A 6 2.94 2.27 -18.62
N PRO A 7 1.97 2.61 -19.49
CA PRO A 7 2.16 3.66 -20.48
C PRO A 7 2.50 5.01 -19.83
N GLN A 8 3.30 5.84 -20.52
CA GLN A 8 3.63 7.18 -20.04
C GLN A 8 2.37 8.03 -19.80
N ASP A 9 1.35 7.92 -20.66
CA ASP A 9 0.07 8.62 -20.48
C ASP A 9 -0.63 8.27 -19.15
N VAL A 10 -0.46 7.03 -18.66
CA VAL A 10 -0.97 6.62 -17.36
C VAL A 10 -0.19 7.29 -16.24
N LEU A 11 1.15 7.29 -16.31
CA LEU A 11 2.00 7.95 -15.33
C LEU A 11 1.70 9.46 -15.26
N ASP A 12 1.58 10.11 -16.41
CA ASP A 12 1.28 11.54 -16.52
C ASP A 12 -0.11 11.87 -15.96
N ASP A 13 -1.12 11.01 -16.20
CA ASP A 13 -2.46 11.18 -15.61
C ASP A 13 -2.44 10.99 -14.10
N LEU A 14 -1.78 9.94 -13.59
CA LEU A 14 -1.67 9.68 -12.16
C LEU A 14 -0.89 10.77 -11.40
N CYS A 15 0.03 11.47 -12.06
CA CYS A 15 0.76 12.61 -11.51
C CYS A 15 -0.07 13.91 -11.46
N GLN A 16 -1.35 13.91 -11.87
CA GLN A 16 -2.23 15.06 -11.73
C GLN A 16 -2.79 15.17 -10.30
N ASP A 17 -2.12 15.96 -9.45
CA ASP A 17 -2.42 16.13 -8.02
C ASP A 17 -3.86 16.58 -7.68
N GLN A 18 -4.59 17.14 -8.64
CA GLN A 18 -5.99 17.54 -8.45
C GLN A 18 -6.97 16.37 -8.66
N GLN A 19 -6.54 15.30 -9.32
CA GLN A 19 -7.38 14.16 -9.70
C GLN A 19 -7.03 12.91 -8.89
N TRP A 20 -5.73 12.61 -8.77
CA TRP A 20 -5.25 11.42 -8.07
C TRP A 20 -4.53 11.86 -6.81
N ARG A 21 -5.33 11.98 -5.75
CA ARG A 21 -4.84 12.35 -4.43
C ARG A 21 -4.67 11.11 -3.59
N LEU A 22 -3.61 11.11 -2.79
CA LEU A 22 -3.41 10.11 -1.76
C LEU A 22 -3.48 10.78 -0.40
N ASP A 23 -4.44 10.33 0.40
CA ASP A 23 -4.48 10.58 1.83
C ASP A 23 -3.72 9.47 2.55
N ILE A 24 -2.67 9.83 3.28
CA ILE A 24 -1.81 8.87 3.98
C ILE A 24 -1.66 9.23 5.45
N ASP A 25 -1.92 8.23 6.29
CA ASP A 25 -1.45 8.21 7.68
C ASP A 25 -0.38 7.11 7.78
N PRO A 26 0.92 7.48 7.76
CA PRO A 26 2.00 6.51 7.88
C PRO A 26 2.07 5.85 9.27
N GLY A 27 1.29 6.33 10.23
CA GLY A 27 1.21 5.81 11.59
C GLY A 27 2.33 6.27 12.52
N PHE A 28 2.12 5.97 13.80
CA PHE A 28 3.11 5.86 14.88
C PHE A 28 3.86 7.08 15.47
N ASP A 29 3.69 8.30 14.97
CA ASP A 29 3.83 9.55 15.78
C ASP A 29 3.28 10.80 15.06
N SER A 30 2.66 10.60 13.91
CA SER A 30 2.15 11.68 13.09
C SER A 30 0.72 11.96 13.50
N LYS A 31 0.48 12.98 14.34
CA LYS A 31 -0.88 13.52 14.58
C LYS A 31 -1.50 14.18 13.33
N HIS A 32 -0.96 13.91 12.15
CA HIS A 32 -1.21 14.66 10.93
C HIS A 32 -1.49 13.67 9.81
N GLU A 33 -2.69 13.79 9.27
CA GLU A 33 -3.04 13.31 7.93
C GLU A 33 -2.19 14.11 6.93
N PHE A 34 -1.51 13.41 6.03
CA PHE A 34 -0.73 14.06 4.98
C PHE A 34 -1.40 13.82 3.63
N TRP A 35 -1.47 14.90 2.86
CA TRP A 35 -1.74 14.80 1.44
C TRP A 35 -0.42 14.53 0.75
N MET A 36 -0.36 13.44 -0.01
CA MET A 36 0.75 13.15 -0.89
C MET A 36 0.28 13.04 -2.33
N ALA A 37 1.17 13.42 -3.23
CA ALA A 37 0.99 13.26 -4.65
C ALA A 37 1.62 11.95 -5.12
N TRP A 38 0.97 11.30 -6.08
CA TRP A 38 1.45 10.04 -6.65
C TRP A 38 2.81 10.18 -7.35
N HIS A 39 3.19 11.36 -7.84
CA HIS A 39 4.50 11.57 -8.46
C HIS A 39 5.68 11.23 -7.53
N HIS A 40 5.51 11.33 -6.20
CA HIS A 40 6.53 10.92 -5.22
C HIS A 40 6.77 9.41 -5.17
N PHE A 41 5.81 8.61 -5.65
CA PHE A 41 5.86 7.16 -5.61
C PHE A 41 6.07 6.53 -6.99
N LEU A 42 5.79 7.26 -8.08
CA LEU A 42 5.81 6.72 -9.44
C LEU A 42 7.08 7.09 -10.21
N GLN A 43 7.79 8.13 -9.79
CA GLN A 43 8.94 8.66 -10.53
C GLN A 43 10.10 8.94 -9.58
N LEU A 44 11.32 8.67 -10.05
CA LEU A 44 12.51 9.08 -9.32
C LEU A 44 12.65 10.60 -9.39
N PRO A 45 12.95 11.27 -8.27
CA PRO A 45 13.21 12.70 -8.29
C PRO A 45 14.45 13.02 -9.14
N GLU A 46 14.38 14.08 -9.96
CA GLU A 46 15.54 14.55 -10.74
C GLU A 46 16.70 15.00 -9.85
N GLN A 47 16.39 15.49 -8.64
CA GLN A 47 17.35 15.87 -7.63
C GLN A 47 16.89 15.30 -6.29
N SER A 48 17.70 14.42 -5.71
CA SER A 48 17.48 13.90 -4.36
C SER A 48 18.71 14.17 -3.50
N TYR A 49 18.46 14.52 -2.24
CA TYR A 49 19.52 14.61 -1.23
C TYR A 49 20.04 13.22 -0.80
N PHE A 50 19.28 12.17 -1.08
CA PHE A 50 19.59 10.78 -0.77
C PHE A 50 19.59 9.94 -2.05
N GLU A 51 20.33 8.85 -2.10
CA GLU A 51 20.21 7.91 -3.21
C GLU A 51 18.79 7.32 -3.21
N SER A 52 18.08 7.49 -4.33
CA SER A 52 16.78 6.89 -4.58
C SER A 52 16.87 6.00 -5.81
N THR A 53 16.32 4.81 -5.71
CA THR A 53 16.38 3.77 -6.73
C THR A 53 14.96 3.31 -7.10
N GLU A 54 14.83 2.53 -8.16
CA GLU A 54 13.52 1.96 -8.55
C GLU A 54 12.88 1.11 -7.43
N GLU A 55 13.66 0.62 -6.47
CA GLU A 55 13.14 -0.12 -5.31
C GLU A 55 12.38 0.77 -4.31
N ASP A 56 12.57 2.09 -4.42
CA ASP A 56 11.87 3.10 -3.62
C ASP A 56 10.53 3.53 -4.23
N LEU A 57 10.26 3.12 -5.49
CA LEU A 57 9.01 3.39 -6.18
C LEU A 57 7.90 2.42 -5.76
N ALA A 58 6.66 2.87 -5.86
CA ALA A 58 5.48 2.03 -5.70
C ALA A 58 5.47 0.88 -6.71
N GLU A 59 4.88 -0.23 -6.31
CA GLU A 59 4.75 -1.39 -7.18
C GLU A 59 3.37 -2.04 -6.98
N PHE A 60 2.92 -2.77 -8.00
CA PHE A 60 1.65 -3.47 -7.94
C PHE A 60 1.72 -4.70 -7.04
N LEU A 61 0.71 -4.79 -6.17
CA LEU A 61 0.37 -5.99 -5.44
C LEU A 61 -0.79 -6.70 -6.14
N THR A 62 -0.72 -8.01 -6.32
CA THR A 62 -1.86 -8.81 -6.79
C THR A 62 -2.48 -9.58 -5.62
N PHE A 63 -3.75 -9.34 -5.32
CA PHE A 63 -4.47 -10.03 -4.26
C PHE A 63 -5.89 -10.38 -4.69
N GLU A 64 -6.30 -11.65 -4.49
CA GLU A 64 -7.60 -12.17 -4.94
C GLU A 64 -7.94 -11.88 -6.42
N GLY A 65 -6.91 -11.77 -7.27
CA GLY A 65 -7.07 -11.47 -8.71
C GLY A 65 -7.16 -9.97 -9.04
N TYR A 66 -7.10 -9.08 -8.05
CA TYR A 66 -7.06 -7.63 -8.23
C TYR A 66 -5.62 -7.14 -8.28
N ASN A 67 -5.29 -6.30 -9.28
CA ASN A 67 -4.04 -5.54 -9.31
C ASN A 67 -4.24 -4.24 -8.53
N LEU A 68 -3.45 -4.04 -7.47
CA LEU A 68 -3.54 -2.94 -6.52
C LEU A 68 -2.24 -2.14 -6.58
N LEU A 69 -2.31 -0.85 -6.87
CA LEU A 69 -1.19 0.08 -6.74
C LEU A 69 -1.31 0.78 -5.39
N LEU A 70 -0.43 0.40 -4.48
CA LEU A 70 -0.35 0.95 -3.12
C LEU A 70 0.82 1.94 -3.05
N PRO A 71 0.75 2.96 -2.17
CA PRO A 71 1.80 3.98 -2.04
C PRO A 71 2.94 3.47 -1.15
N VAL A 72 3.44 2.29 -1.46
CA VAL A 72 4.43 1.56 -0.69
C VAL A 72 5.56 1.13 -1.61
N PRO A 73 6.82 1.47 -1.28
CA PRO A 73 7.97 1.07 -2.07
C PRO A 73 8.04 -0.44 -2.30
N ARG A 74 8.58 -0.87 -3.45
CA ARG A 74 8.80 -2.30 -3.74
C ARG A 74 9.59 -2.98 -2.63
N SER A 75 10.58 -2.31 -2.05
CA SER A 75 11.37 -2.80 -0.91
C SER A 75 10.54 -3.13 0.34
N HIS A 76 9.34 -2.54 0.49
CA HIS A 76 8.43 -2.81 1.60
C HIS A 76 7.57 -4.07 1.38
N HIS A 77 7.36 -4.49 0.13
CA HIS A 77 6.31 -5.48 -0.24
C HIS A 77 6.42 -6.82 0.48
N ALA A 78 7.64 -7.31 0.74
CA ALA A 78 7.84 -8.57 1.49
C ALA A 78 7.25 -8.51 2.92
N ASN A 79 7.05 -7.30 3.44
CA ASN A 79 6.51 -7.06 4.77
C ASN A 79 5.00 -6.73 4.76
N ILE A 80 4.37 -6.58 3.60
CA ILE A 80 2.94 -6.31 3.43
C ILE A 80 2.18 -7.61 3.25
N HIS A 81 1.15 -7.80 4.08
CA HIS A 81 0.33 -9.00 4.10
C HIS A 81 -1.15 -8.60 4.04
N PRO A 82 -1.79 -8.74 2.87
CA PRO A 82 -3.23 -8.56 2.74
C PRO A 82 -3.99 -9.52 3.64
N ILE A 83 -4.95 -8.98 4.40
CA ILE A 83 -5.77 -9.75 5.34
C ILE A 83 -7.16 -9.97 4.77
N ARG A 84 -7.75 -8.92 4.20
CA ARG A 84 -9.13 -8.93 3.72
C ARG A 84 -9.33 -7.88 2.65
N LEU A 85 -9.99 -8.26 1.57
CA LEU A 85 -10.40 -7.37 0.50
C LEU A 85 -11.91 -7.40 0.36
N ILE A 86 -12.54 -6.22 0.28
CA ILE A 86 -13.97 -6.07 0.06
C ILE A 86 -14.17 -5.22 -1.19
N PRO A 87 -14.70 -5.79 -2.29
CA PRO A 87 -15.14 -4.99 -3.41
C PRO A 87 -16.47 -4.29 -3.11
N SER A 88 -16.60 -3.05 -3.55
CA SER A 88 -17.89 -2.38 -3.66
C SER A 88 -18.81 -3.15 -4.63
N ALA A 89 -20.12 -2.96 -4.50
CA ALA A 89 -21.11 -3.67 -5.32
C ALA A 89 -20.94 -3.41 -6.82
N ASP A 90 -20.53 -2.19 -7.21
CA ASP A 90 -20.24 -1.78 -8.58
C ASP A 90 -18.79 -2.08 -9.03
N ARG A 91 -17.97 -2.60 -8.12
CA ARG A 91 -16.54 -2.89 -8.33
C ARG A 91 -15.75 -1.68 -8.81
N GLN A 92 -16.13 -0.48 -8.38
CA GLN A 92 -15.36 0.74 -8.64
C GLN A 92 -14.41 1.08 -7.49
N THR A 93 -14.65 0.54 -6.30
CA THR A 93 -13.80 0.77 -5.13
C THR A 93 -13.54 -0.56 -4.42
N LEU A 94 -12.34 -0.73 -3.89
CA LEU A 94 -11.97 -1.82 -3.00
C LEU A 94 -11.59 -1.26 -1.63
N THR A 95 -12.01 -1.93 -0.58
CA THR A 95 -11.45 -1.73 0.76
C THR A 95 -10.50 -2.88 1.08
N LEU A 96 -9.25 -2.56 1.37
CA LEU A 96 -8.20 -3.51 1.71
C LEU A 96 -7.76 -3.32 3.15
N PHE A 97 -7.74 -4.40 3.92
CA PHE A 97 -7.11 -4.46 5.23
C PHE A 97 -5.81 -5.23 5.10
N LEU A 98 -4.73 -4.69 5.65
CA LEU A 98 -3.41 -5.29 5.54
C LEU A 98 -2.65 -5.20 6.87
N GLN A 99 -1.76 -6.16 7.08
CA GLN A 99 -0.70 -6.08 8.07
C GLN A 99 0.58 -5.65 7.37
N ASP A 100 1.20 -4.57 7.83
CA ASP A 100 2.51 -4.14 7.36
C ASP A 100 3.50 -4.23 8.51
N SER A 101 4.49 -5.10 8.36
CA SER A 101 5.54 -5.33 9.35
C SER A 101 6.90 -4.74 8.95
N TYR A 102 6.92 -3.72 8.09
CA TYR A 102 8.17 -3.15 7.55
C TYR A 102 9.11 -2.68 8.67
N HIS A 103 8.59 -1.96 9.66
CA HIS A 103 9.32 -1.57 10.87
C HIS A 103 9.43 -2.73 11.86
N ARG A 104 10.23 -3.75 11.51
CA ARG A 104 10.34 -5.04 12.22
C ARG A 104 10.55 -4.93 13.72
N ASP A 105 11.30 -3.94 14.19
CA ASP A 105 11.56 -3.71 15.62
C ASP A 105 10.28 -3.46 16.44
N TRP A 106 9.19 -3.06 15.77
CA TRP A 106 7.88 -2.86 16.40
C TRP A 106 7.04 -4.14 16.43
N PHE A 107 7.42 -5.19 15.73
CA PHE A 107 6.65 -6.43 15.58
C PHE A 107 7.31 -7.62 16.27
N THR A 108 7.75 -7.41 17.51
CA THR A 108 8.52 -8.38 18.31
C THR A 108 7.69 -9.42 19.07
N LYS A 109 6.37 -9.23 19.17
CA LYS A 109 5.46 -10.15 19.85
C LYS A 109 4.12 -10.27 19.11
N PRO A 110 3.43 -11.41 19.20
CA PRO A 110 2.17 -11.63 18.47
C PRO A 110 1.11 -10.55 18.70
N SER A 111 1.04 -9.95 19.89
CA SER A 111 0.07 -8.88 20.19
C SER A 111 0.24 -7.61 19.35
N ASN A 112 1.42 -7.40 18.76
CA ASN A 112 1.72 -6.26 17.90
C ASN A 112 1.06 -6.42 16.51
N ALA A 113 0.53 -7.60 16.17
CA ALA A 113 -0.22 -7.83 14.95
C ALA A 113 -1.52 -7.02 14.84
N ARG A 114 -1.95 -6.34 15.92
CA ARG A 114 -3.08 -5.39 15.88
C ARG A 114 -2.79 -4.16 15.04
N TYR A 115 -1.52 -3.84 14.82
CA TYR A 115 -1.08 -2.69 14.05
C TYR A 115 -1.10 -3.06 12.56
N GLY A 116 -2.00 -2.46 11.81
CA GLY A 116 -2.13 -2.67 10.38
C GLY A 116 -2.51 -1.39 9.66
N PHE A 117 -2.97 -1.54 8.43
CA PHE A 117 -3.44 -0.43 7.61
C PHE A 117 -4.74 -0.79 6.91
N LEU A 118 -5.49 0.25 6.58
CA LEU A 118 -6.64 0.23 5.71
C LEU A 118 -6.31 1.03 4.46
N ALA A 119 -6.54 0.45 3.29
CA ALA A 119 -6.51 1.16 2.03
C ALA A 119 -7.89 1.19 1.39
N ILE A 120 -8.25 2.34 0.82
CA ILE A 120 -9.36 2.47 -0.12
C ILE A 120 -8.73 2.67 -1.50
N CYS A 121 -9.08 1.80 -2.43
CA CYS A 121 -8.53 1.81 -3.77
C CYS A 121 -9.62 2.01 -4.81
N ASP A 122 -9.47 3.01 -5.66
CA ASP A 122 -10.40 3.31 -6.73
C ASP A 122 -9.94 2.68 -8.05
N ARG A 123 -10.89 2.24 -8.86
CA ARG A 123 -10.60 1.57 -10.12
C ARG A 123 -10.13 2.58 -11.17
N TYR A 124 -8.99 2.29 -11.77
CA TYR A 124 -8.42 3.01 -12.89
C TYR A 124 -8.72 2.26 -14.19
N GLN A 125 -9.44 2.89 -15.12
CA GLN A 125 -9.83 2.29 -16.41
C GLN A 125 -9.51 3.16 -17.64
N LYS A 126 -8.50 4.04 -17.54
CA LYS A 126 -8.07 4.90 -18.65
C LYS A 126 -6.89 4.27 -19.42
N PHE A 127 -6.66 4.76 -20.64
CA PHE A 127 -5.53 4.38 -21.51
C PHE A 127 -5.33 2.86 -21.66
N GLY A 128 -6.43 2.09 -21.67
CA GLY A 128 -6.40 0.63 -21.85
C GLY A 128 -5.90 -0.16 -20.64
N CYS A 129 -5.66 0.49 -19.49
CA CYS A 129 -5.29 -0.17 -18.24
C CYS A 129 -6.52 -0.46 -17.37
N ASP A 130 -6.45 -1.51 -16.56
CA ASP A 130 -7.50 -1.86 -15.57
C ASP A 130 -6.84 -2.38 -14.28
N PHE A 131 -6.81 -1.52 -13.26
CA PHE A 131 -6.26 -1.81 -11.94
C PHE A 131 -6.94 -0.94 -10.89
N TYR A 132 -6.56 -1.09 -9.63
CA TYR A 132 -7.05 -0.26 -8.53
C TYR A 132 -5.89 0.50 -7.93
N ILE A 133 -6.08 1.78 -7.63
CA ILE A 133 -5.06 2.66 -7.07
C ILE A 133 -5.55 3.23 -5.75
N ALA A 134 -4.68 3.25 -4.74
CA ALA A 134 -5.05 3.80 -3.44
C ALA A 134 -5.36 5.31 -3.53
N SER A 135 -6.53 5.71 -3.04
CA SER A 135 -6.84 7.10 -2.72
C SER A 135 -6.69 7.36 -1.22
N TYR A 136 -6.76 6.30 -0.41
CA TYR A 136 -6.60 6.33 1.04
C TYR A 136 -5.67 5.19 1.47
N TYR A 137 -4.69 5.45 2.33
CA TYR A 137 -3.82 4.45 2.93
C TYR A 137 -3.46 4.85 4.37
N HIS A 138 -4.17 4.30 5.35
CA HIS A 138 -4.13 4.79 6.72
C HIS A 138 -3.84 3.70 7.73
N PHE A 139 -3.10 4.06 8.76
CA PHE A 139 -2.94 3.20 9.91
C PHE A 139 -4.30 2.82 10.51
N SER A 140 -4.45 1.54 10.88
CA SER A 140 -5.66 1.03 11.48
C SER A 140 -5.38 -0.08 12.48
N TYR A 141 -6.24 -0.17 13.49
CA TYR A 141 -6.25 -1.32 14.38
C TYR A 141 -7.02 -2.47 13.74
N LEU A 142 -6.31 -3.57 13.47
CA LEU A 142 -6.96 -4.83 13.10
C LEU A 142 -7.66 -5.40 14.34
N ILE A 143 -8.91 -5.84 14.16
CA ILE A 143 -9.76 -6.36 15.23
C ILE A 143 -10.47 -7.64 14.80
N GLY A 144 -10.96 -8.41 15.77
CA GLY A 144 -11.70 -9.65 15.53
C GLY A 144 -10.92 -10.62 14.62
N ARG A 145 -11.59 -11.11 13.58
CA ARG A 145 -11.00 -12.07 12.63
C ARG A 145 -9.77 -11.53 11.91
N ASP A 146 -9.73 -10.24 11.58
CA ASP A 146 -8.58 -9.65 10.89
C ASP A 146 -7.34 -9.69 11.79
N TYR A 147 -7.53 -9.41 13.09
CA TYR A 147 -6.47 -9.53 14.08
C TYR A 147 -5.99 -10.97 14.26
N GLU A 148 -6.91 -11.94 14.31
CA GLU A 148 -6.55 -13.36 14.45
C GLU A 148 -5.68 -13.84 13.27
N ILE A 149 -6.02 -13.43 12.03
CA ILE A 149 -5.23 -13.72 10.84
C ILE A 149 -3.85 -13.05 10.94
N ALA A 150 -3.80 -11.77 11.29
CA ALA A 150 -2.55 -11.04 11.45
C ALA A 150 -1.64 -11.65 12.53
N VAL A 151 -2.21 -12.14 13.64
CA VAL A 151 -1.47 -12.87 14.69
C VAL A 151 -0.83 -14.13 14.13
N ALA A 152 -1.56 -14.91 13.33
CA ALA A 152 -1.04 -16.12 12.72
C ALA A 152 0.15 -15.82 11.79
N ILE A 153 0.00 -14.79 10.93
CA ILE A 153 1.06 -14.33 10.01
C ILE A 153 2.30 -13.88 10.80
N LEU A 154 2.11 -13.03 11.82
CA LEU A 154 3.24 -12.52 12.60
C LEU A 154 3.93 -13.63 13.40
N THR A 155 3.17 -14.56 13.97
CA THR A 155 3.73 -15.68 14.74
C THR A 155 4.58 -16.57 13.84
N GLN A 156 4.12 -16.85 12.61
CA GLN A 156 4.91 -17.59 11.64
C GLN A 156 6.22 -16.87 11.30
N LYS A 157 6.18 -15.55 11.07
CA LYS A 157 7.38 -14.75 10.82
C LYS A 157 8.36 -14.78 11.98
N LEU A 158 7.87 -14.59 13.21
CA LEU A 158 8.70 -14.61 14.42
C LEU A 158 9.36 -15.97 14.65
N GLY A 159 8.67 -17.07 14.34
CA GLY A 159 9.23 -18.42 14.42
C GLY A 159 10.24 -18.78 13.31
N GLN A 160 10.37 -17.95 12.29
CA GLN A 160 11.33 -18.11 11.18
C GLN A 160 12.57 -17.20 11.32
N LEU A 161 12.59 -16.32 12.31
CA LEU A 161 13.77 -15.53 12.62
C LEU A 161 14.84 -16.43 13.26
N PRO A 162 16.11 -16.36 12.82
CA PRO A 162 17.19 -17.19 13.34
C PRO A 162 17.50 -16.92 14.82
#